data_AF-A0A0M0T9K7-F1
#
_entry.id   AF-A0A0M0T9K7-F1
#
_cell.length_a   1.000
_cell.length_b   1.000
_cell.length_c   1.000
_cell.angle_alpha   90.00
_cell.angle_beta   90.00
_cell.angle_gamma   90.00
#
_symmetry.space_group_name_H-M   'P 1'
#
loop_
_entity.id
_entity.type
_entity.pdbx_description
1 polymer ?
#
loop_
_entity_poly.entity_id
_entity_poly.type
_entity_poly.pdbx_seq_one_letter_code
_entity_poly.pdbx_strand_id
1 'polypeptide(L)'
;MSEFIKPEHECPFDPKQYQCDCFIAPVGSFSWALIQLKLRKRVTRSAWVNCQGNNEMYLAITPRVNDLTVEKDSAYAVDGVAVSTKYDYLTHIDLRNEHGNFVPWQPTQEDMMACDWAFFEDKVKPTSDSKPDQEVKPEPETLKTLKYNLVFDATPKAHSAPVLGKLWSLEDPVIIENNLTTNGYPYNIYWFGPMYGTSAANQIEIQFKARTGLAAQVPDLTNKTLIITVDGKKYNLGDFTEKSSNSTNHEVHLHYRKGDTVEFGKLLEQVGKKYRFHCEWYE
;
A
#
# COMPACT_ATOMS: atom_id res chain seq x y z
N MET A 1 42.47 8.48 21.05
CA MET A 1 41.25 7.76 21.42
C MET A 1 40.19 8.06 20.37
N SER A 2 39.96 7.16 19.42
CA SER A 2 38.59 6.84 19.03
C SER A 2 38.57 5.32 19.00
N GLU A 3 38.09 4.73 20.08
CA GLU A 3 37.79 3.32 20.12
C GLU A 3 36.96 2.98 18.89
N PHE A 4 37.49 2.03 18.12
CA PHE A 4 36.78 1.14 17.21
C PHE A 4 35.27 1.36 17.22
N ILE A 5 34.74 1.90 16.12
CA ILE A 5 33.32 1.77 15.78
C ILE A 5 33.09 0.26 15.59
N LYS A 6 32.83 -0.44 16.70
CA LYS A 6 32.25 -1.76 16.66
C LYS A 6 30.78 -1.52 16.24
N PRO A 7 30.25 -2.19 15.20
CA PRO A 7 28.89 -1.99 14.73
C PRO A 7 27.87 -2.69 15.67
N GLU A 8 28.04 -2.53 16.99
CA GLU A 8 27.18 -3.07 18.05
C GLU A 8 25.82 -2.36 18.12
N HIS A 9 25.61 -1.37 17.24
CA HIS A 9 24.44 -0.48 17.23
C HIS A 9 23.63 -0.62 15.94
N GLU A 10 23.94 -1.59 15.07
CA GLU A 10 23.04 -1.96 13.98
C GLU A 10 21.76 -2.58 14.57
N CYS A 11 20.63 -1.89 14.42
CA CYS A 11 19.33 -2.46 14.79
C CYS A 11 19.08 -3.72 13.95
N PRO A 12 18.78 -4.88 14.58
CA PRO A 12 18.42 -6.09 13.86
C PRO A 12 17.28 -5.81 12.88
N PHE A 13 17.53 -6.08 11.60
CA PHE A 13 16.53 -5.84 10.56
C PHE A 13 15.57 -7.03 10.46
N ASP A 14 14.40 -6.91 11.09
CA ASP A 14 13.27 -7.82 10.90
C ASP A 14 12.16 -7.10 10.10
N PRO A 15 11.92 -7.49 8.83
CA PRO A 15 10.84 -6.92 8.01
C PRO A 15 9.47 -6.95 8.68
N LYS A 16 9.20 -7.94 9.56
CA LYS A 16 7.90 -8.10 10.23
C LYS A 16 7.59 -6.98 11.21
N GLN A 17 8.61 -6.32 11.76
CA GLN A 17 8.43 -5.17 12.66
C GLN A 17 7.81 -3.95 11.94
N TYR A 18 7.87 -3.92 10.61
CA TYR A 18 7.31 -2.86 9.78
C TYR A 18 5.97 -3.26 9.14
N GLN A 19 5.38 -4.40 9.53
CA GLN A 19 4.12 -4.92 8.99
C GLN A 19 2.89 -4.62 9.89
N CYS A 20 2.92 -3.57 10.73
CA CYS A 20 1.85 -3.27 11.72
C CYS A 20 0.98 -2.04 11.34
N ASP A 21 -0.34 -2.10 11.61
CA ASP A 21 -1.41 -1.17 11.19
C ASP A 21 -1.48 0.20 11.93
N CYS A 22 -0.34 0.77 12.33
CA CYS A 22 -0.30 2.09 12.95
C CYS A 22 0.71 3.01 12.24
N PHE A 23 0.19 4.05 11.56
CA PHE A 23 0.87 5.25 11.05
C PHE A 23 2.41 5.15 11.02
N ILE A 24 2.98 4.56 9.97
CA ILE A 24 4.44 4.39 9.90
C ILE A 24 5.10 5.62 9.25
N ALA A 25 4.48 6.26 8.25
CA ALA A 25 4.85 7.57 7.67
C ALA A 25 3.87 8.00 6.55
N PRO A 26 3.68 9.32 6.27
CA PRO A 26 2.87 9.76 5.13
C PRO A 26 3.41 9.22 3.80
N VAL A 27 2.54 8.67 2.94
CA VAL A 27 2.93 8.22 1.60
C VAL A 27 3.61 9.35 0.84
N GLY A 28 4.69 9.00 0.14
CA GLY A 28 5.50 9.95 -0.61
C GLY A 28 6.51 10.72 0.22
N SER A 29 6.49 10.63 1.56
CA SER A 29 7.54 11.22 2.42
C SER A 29 8.83 10.39 2.41
N PHE A 30 9.94 11.03 2.80
CA PHE A 30 11.21 10.33 3.00
C PHE A 30 11.12 9.20 4.04
N SER A 31 10.41 9.41 5.15
CA SER A 31 10.20 8.37 6.15
C SER A 31 9.48 7.15 5.56
N TRP A 32 8.48 7.38 4.71
CA TRP A 32 7.80 6.30 3.97
C TRP A 32 8.75 5.57 3.04
N ALA A 33 9.58 6.29 2.28
CA ALA A 33 10.58 5.70 1.40
C ALA A 33 11.56 4.79 2.15
N LEU A 34 12.03 5.20 3.34
CA LEU A 34 12.89 4.37 4.18
C LEU A 34 12.22 3.07 4.64
N ILE A 35 10.93 3.11 4.98
CA ILE A 35 10.16 1.92 5.35
C ILE A 35 10.05 0.98 4.15
N GLN A 36 9.76 1.50 2.96
CA GLN A 36 9.68 0.69 1.75
C GLN A 36 11.03 0.05 1.39
N LEU A 37 12.12 0.80 1.51
CA LEU A 37 13.47 0.28 1.32
C LEU A 37 13.75 -0.86 2.29
N LYS A 38 13.46 -0.67 3.59
CA LYS A 38 13.56 -1.73 4.59
C LYS A 38 12.74 -2.96 4.18
N LEU A 39 11.51 -2.79 3.70
CA LEU A 39 10.68 -3.87 3.16
C LEU A 39 11.17 -4.46 1.80
N ARG A 40 12.40 -4.17 1.38
CA ARG A 40 13.03 -4.64 0.14
C ARG A 40 12.32 -4.17 -1.13
N LYS A 41 11.61 -3.05 -1.05
CA LYS A 41 11.02 -2.39 -2.23
C LYS A 41 11.99 -1.36 -2.79
N ARG A 42 11.87 -1.09 -4.08
CA ARG A 42 12.60 0.00 -4.75
C ARG A 42 11.73 1.26 -4.75
N VAL A 43 12.35 2.40 -4.50
CA VAL A 43 11.67 3.69 -4.47
C VAL A 43 12.41 4.71 -5.32
N THR A 44 11.71 5.68 -5.87
CA THR A 44 12.26 6.76 -6.68
C THR A 44 11.63 8.09 -6.30
N ARG A 45 12.28 9.21 -6.62
CA ARG A 45 11.65 10.54 -6.59
C ARG A 45 11.04 10.84 -7.95
N SER A 46 9.88 11.48 -7.94
CA SER A 46 9.24 11.96 -9.18
C SER A 46 10.10 13.00 -9.90
N ALA A 47 10.91 13.76 -9.15
CA ALA A 47 11.88 14.70 -9.70
C ALA A 47 13.07 14.03 -10.42
N TRP A 48 13.33 12.74 -10.21
CA TRP A 48 14.44 12.02 -10.85
C TRP A 48 14.08 11.55 -12.26
N VAL A 49 13.74 12.50 -13.11
CA VAL A 49 13.56 12.29 -14.54
C VAL A 49 14.86 12.62 -15.27
N ASN A 50 15.31 11.71 -16.12
CA ASN A 50 16.46 11.97 -16.98
C ASN A 50 16.07 12.93 -18.12
N CYS A 51 17.07 13.34 -18.92
CA CYS A 51 16.86 14.24 -20.07
C CYS A 51 15.87 13.70 -21.13
N GLN A 52 15.53 12.40 -21.08
CA GLN A 52 14.58 11.74 -21.97
C GLN A 52 13.17 11.65 -21.38
N GLY A 53 12.95 12.21 -20.18
CA GLY A 53 11.67 12.17 -19.48
C GLY A 53 11.35 10.81 -18.85
N ASN A 54 12.32 9.89 -18.80
CA ASN A 54 12.17 8.60 -18.14
C ASN A 54 12.66 8.68 -16.69
N ASN A 55 11.96 7.99 -15.80
CA ASN A 55 12.40 7.78 -14.42
C ASN A 55 13.00 6.37 -14.32
N GLU A 56 14.32 6.29 -14.50
CA GLU A 56 15.10 5.03 -14.41
C GLU A 56 15.97 4.96 -13.15
N MET A 57 16.01 6.06 -12.40
CA MET A 57 16.76 6.17 -11.16
C MET A 57 15.91 5.63 -10.02
N TYR A 58 16.53 4.88 -9.11
CA TYR A 58 15.86 4.40 -7.91
C TYR A 58 16.84 4.08 -6.80
N LEU A 59 16.33 4.05 -5.57
CA LEU A 59 17.01 3.54 -4.41
C LEU A 59 16.67 2.08 -4.17
N ALA A 60 17.66 1.31 -3.72
CA ALA A 60 17.51 -0.06 -3.24
C ALA A 60 18.36 -0.25 -1.98
N ILE A 61 17.92 -1.13 -1.08
CA ILE A 61 18.69 -1.49 0.12
C ILE A 61 19.60 -2.70 -0.18
N THR A 62 20.89 -2.54 0.07
CA THR A 62 21.88 -3.62 -0.04
C THR A 62 22.02 -4.29 1.32
N PRO A 63 21.67 -5.59 1.46
CA PRO A 63 21.79 -6.31 2.72
C PRO A 63 23.24 -6.42 3.16
N ARG A 64 23.45 -6.56 4.47
CA ARG A 64 24.74 -6.98 5.01
C ARG A 64 25.10 -8.37 4.46
N VAL A 65 26.34 -8.53 4.04
CA VAL A 65 26.92 -9.80 3.63
C VAL A 65 28.11 -10.09 4.54
N ASN A 66 28.04 -11.20 5.27
CA ASN A 66 29.06 -11.56 6.24
C ASN A 66 30.10 -12.50 5.64
N ASP A 67 31.25 -12.60 6.31
CA ASP A 67 32.29 -13.60 6.06
C ASP A 67 32.92 -13.57 4.65
N LEU A 68 32.83 -12.41 3.99
CA LEU A 68 33.49 -12.16 2.71
C LEU A 68 35.00 -12.24 2.87
N THR A 69 35.66 -12.55 1.75
CA THR A 69 37.10 -12.77 1.71
C THR A 69 37.69 -11.95 0.58
N VAL A 70 38.78 -11.22 0.85
CA VAL A 70 39.48 -10.47 -0.19
C VAL A 70 40.08 -11.45 -1.20
N GLU A 71 39.58 -11.40 -2.43
CA GLU A 71 40.06 -12.21 -3.55
C GLU A 71 41.27 -11.54 -4.20
N LYS A 72 42.14 -12.36 -4.81
CA LYS A 72 43.45 -11.95 -5.34
C LYS A 72 43.40 -10.77 -6.31
N ASP A 73 42.33 -10.67 -7.11
CA ASP A 73 42.17 -9.66 -8.15
C ASP A 73 41.00 -8.69 -7.84
N SER A 74 40.51 -8.68 -6.59
CA SER A 74 39.50 -7.73 -6.14
C SER A 74 40.08 -6.31 -6.01
N ALA A 75 39.22 -5.28 -6.07
CA ALA A 75 39.63 -3.88 -5.86
C ALA A 75 40.41 -3.71 -4.54
N TYR A 76 39.96 -4.36 -3.47
CA TYR A 76 40.65 -4.34 -2.17
C TYR A 76 42.08 -4.92 -2.23
N ALA A 77 42.29 -6.01 -2.99
CA ALA A 77 43.63 -6.58 -3.14
C ALA A 77 44.56 -5.66 -3.95
N VAL A 78 44.04 -5.02 -5.00
CA VAL A 78 44.76 -4.03 -5.79
C VAL A 78 45.14 -2.82 -4.93
N ASP A 79 44.26 -2.40 -4.02
CA ASP A 79 44.48 -1.30 -3.07
C ASP A 79 45.37 -1.71 -1.87
N GLY A 80 45.90 -2.93 -1.85
CA GLY A 80 46.90 -3.39 -0.88
C GLY A 80 46.34 -4.11 0.35
N VAL A 81 45.05 -4.43 0.38
CA VAL A 81 44.47 -5.29 1.43
C VAL A 81 44.93 -6.74 1.20
N ALA A 82 45.41 -7.41 2.25
CA ALA A 82 45.92 -8.77 2.13
C ALA A 82 44.85 -9.73 1.60
N VAL A 83 45.23 -10.55 0.61
CA VAL A 83 44.38 -11.63 0.10
C VAL A 83 44.01 -12.56 1.25
N SER A 84 42.78 -13.05 1.24
CA SER A 84 42.19 -13.87 2.30
C SER A 84 41.79 -13.10 3.58
N THR A 85 41.91 -11.78 3.61
CA THR A 85 41.36 -10.97 4.72
C THR A 85 39.84 -11.15 4.78
N LYS A 86 39.33 -11.49 5.96
CA LYS A 86 37.90 -11.58 6.24
C LYS A 86 37.31 -10.22 6.53
N TYR A 87 36.14 -9.94 5.97
CA TYR A 87 35.39 -8.72 6.23
C TYR A 87 33.89 -8.94 6.03
N ASP A 88 33.10 -8.07 6.61
CA ASP A 88 31.66 -7.98 6.33
C ASP A 88 31.41 -6.75 5.46
N TYR A 89 30.52 -6.87 4.48
CA TYR A 89 30.02 -5.73 3.74
C TYR A 89 28.71 -5.27 4.38
N LEU A 90 28.71 -4.05 4.92
CA LEU A 90 27.62 -3.55 5.77
C LEU A 90 26.37 -3.17 4.98
N THR A 91 25.22 -3.10 5.68
CA THR A 91 23.96 -2.64 5.06
C THR A 91 24.04 -1.17 4.70
N HIS A 92 23.63 -0.81 3.48
CA HIS A 92 23.55 0.58 2.99
C HIS A 92 22.46 0.69 1.92
N ILE A 93 22.21 1.92 1.47
CA ILE A 93 21.29 2.22 0.38
C ILE A 93 22.13 2.55 -0.84
N ASP A 94 21.79 1.95 -1.97
CA ASP A 94 22.38 2.29 -3.27
C ASP A 94 21.39 3.08 -4.11
N LEU A 95 21.89 4.03 -4.87
CA LEU A 95 21.21 4.68 -5.98
C LEU A 95 21.63 4.02 -7.29
N ARG A 96 20.66 3.48 -8.02
CA ARG A 96 20.85 3.22 -9.45
C ARG A 96 20.70 4.53 -10.20
N ASN A 97 21.74 4.96 -10.88
CA ASN A 97 21.70 6.17 -11.70
C ASN A 97 21.04 5.93 -13.06
N GLU A 98 20.89 6.99 -13.86
CA GLU A 98 20.28 6.95 -15.19
C GLU A 98 21.03 6.06 -16.20
N HIS A 99 22.28 5.69 -15.92
CA HIS A 99 23.08 4.78 -16.74
C HIS A 99 22.99 3.32 -16.29
N GLY A 100 22.21 3.07 -15.23
CA GLY A 100 22.05 1.74 -14.64
C GLY A 100 23.18 1.28 -13.73
N ASN A 101 24.10 2.17 -13.37
CA ASN A 101 25.17 1.89 -12.41
C ASN A 101 24.71 2.20 -11.00
N PHE A 102 25.24 1.47 -10.02
CA PHE A 102 24.93 1.64 -8.62
C PHE A 102 26.03 2.44 -7.91
N VAL A 103 25.63 3.34 -7.04
CA VAL A 103 26.52 4.08 -6.14
C VAL A 103 25.93 4.11 -4.74
N PRO A 104 26.76 4.04 -3.68
CA PRO A 104 26.30 4.27 -2.32
C PRO A 104 25.62 5.63 -2.23
N TRP A 105 24.43 5.66 -1.64
CA TRP A 105 23.59 6.84 -1.58
C TRP A 105 23.45 7.36 -0.16
N GLN A 106 23.48 8.69 -0.03
CA GLN A 106 23.17 9.41 1.20
C GLN A 106 22.10 10.47 0.90
N PRO A 107 21.09 10.64 1.77
CA PRO A 107 20.06 11.63 1.55
C PRO A 107 20.62 13.05 1.63
N THR A 108 20.24 13.89 0.68
CA THR A 108 20.40 15.34 0.81
C THR A 108 19.33 15.93 1.73
N GLN A 109 19.48 17.20 2.12
CA GLN A 109 18.41 17.91 2.84
C GLN A 109 17.10 17.96 2.05
N GLU A 110 17.19 18.09 0.72
CA GLU A 110 16.02 18.09 -0.14
C GLU A 110 15.33 16.72 -0.13
N ASP A 111 16.09 15.63 -0.22
CA ASP A 111 15.56 14.26 -0.20
C ASP A 111 14.83 13.95 1.11
N MET A 112 15.36 14.43 2.24
CA MET A 112 14.73 14.26 3.55
C MET A 112 13.39 15.00 3.68
N MET A 113 13.25 16.13 2.99
CA MET A 113 12.07 16.99 3.03
C MET A 113 11.09 16.73 1.87
N ALA A 114 11.47 15.88 0.93
CA ALA A 114 10.69 15.56 -0.25
C ALA A 114 9.42 14.76 0.09
N CYS A 115 8.34 15.09 -0.63
CA CYS A 115 7.04 14.43 -0.56
C CYS A 115 6.66 13.75 -1.89
N ASP A 116 7.62 13.60 -2.80
CA ASP A 116 7.44 13.08 -4.16
C ASP A 116 8.01 11.68 -4.36
N TRP A 117 8.25 10.95 -3.26
CA TRP A 117 8.71 9.57 -3.31
C TRP A 117 7.60 8.63 -3.83
N ALA A 118 7.98 7.65 -4.64
CA ALA A 118 7.07 6.67 -5.22
C ALA A 118 7.75 5.30 -5.32
N PHE A 119 6.97 4.24 -5.56
CA PHE A 119 7.55 2.96 -5.94
C PHE A 119 8.20 3.05 -7.32
N PHE A 120 9.29 2.30 -7.50
CA PHE A 120 9.87 2.10 -8.82
C PHE A 120 9.23 0.88 -9.49
N GLU A 121 8.56 1.08 -10.61
CA GLU A 121 7.95 0.02 -11.43
C GLU A 121 8.85 -0.31 -12.62
N ASP A 122 9.18 -1.59 -12.80
CA ASP A 122 9.86 -2.02 -14.03
C ASP A 122 8.87 -1.94 -15.19
N LYS A 123 9.20 -1.18 -16.24
CA LYS A 123 8.51 -1.30 -17.53
C LYS A 123 8.87 -2.65 -18.14
N VAL A 124 8.16 -3.72 -17.77
CA VAL A 124 8.32 -5.03 -18.42
C VAL A 124 7.88 -4.90 -19.88
N LYS A 125 8.81 -5.02 -20.82
CA LYS A 125 8.50 -5.21 -22.25
C LYS A 125 7.75 -6.53 -22.43
N PRO A 126 6.63 -6.57 -23.18
CA PRO A 126 5.97 -7.83 -23.49
C PRO A 126 6.81 -8.58 -24.54
N THR A 127 7.45 -9.68 -24.16
CA THR A 127 8.04 -10.62 -25.13
C THR A 127 7.01 -11.66 -25.55
N SER A 128 6.83 -11.78 -26.87
CA SER A 128 6.01 -12.76 -27.56
C SER A 128 6.61 -14.16 -27.53
N ASP A 129 5.72 -15.12 -27.78
CA ASP A 129 5.93 -16.47 -28.34
C ASP A 129 5.97 -17.70 -27.40
N SER A 130 4.79 -18.36 -27.33
CA SER A 130 4.52 -19.78 -27.69
C SER A 130 5.13 -20.97 -26.90
N LYS A 131 4.34 -21.46 -25.91
CA LYS A 131 4.00 -22.84 -25.39
C LYS A 131 4.67 -24.15 -25.94
N PRO A 132 4.53 -25.37 -25.30
CA PRO A 132 3.73 -25.75 -24.10
C PRO A 132 4.35 -26.76 -23.06
N ASP A 133 3.65 -26.84 -21.91
CA ASP A 133 3.43 -27.93 -20.93
C ASP A 133 4.55 -28.54 -20.07
N GLN A 134 4.50 -28.24 -18.77
CA GLN A 134 4.47 -29.25 -17.70
C GLN A 134 3.70 -28.75 -16.45
N GLU A 135 2.71 -29.53 -16.02
CA GLU A 135 1.90 -29.49 -14.79
C GLU A 135 2.81 -29.64 -13.54
N VAL A 136 2.71 -28.90 -12.41
CA VAL A 136 1.66 -28.91 -11.36
C VAL A 136 1.84 -27.69 -10.39
N LYS A 137 0.70 -27.06 -10.04
CA LYS A 137 0.27 -26.17 -8.90
C LYS A 137 1.20 -25.82 -7.70
N PRO A 138 0.90 -24.73 -6.92
CA PRO A 138 -0.21 -23.78 -7.04
C PRO A 138 0.22 -22.36 -7.44
N GLU A 139 -0.69 -21.70 -8.14
CA GLU A 139 -0.69 -20.31 -8.56
C GLU A 139 -0.29 -19.36 -7.41
N PRO A 140 0.77 -18.54 -7.53
CA PRO A 140 0.96 -17.44 -6.62
C PRO A 140 -0.15 -16.44 -6.95
N GLU A 141 -0.97 -16.14 -5.94
CA GLU A 141 -2.00 -15.10 -5.98
C GLU A 141 -1.48 -13.94 -6.83
N THR A 142 -2.17 -13.72 -7.95
CA THR A 142 -1.89 -12.65 -8.90
C THR A 142 -1.54 -11.39 -8.13
N LEU A 143 -0.39 -10.81 -8.47
CA LEU A 143 0.16 -9.64 -7.80
C LEU A 143 -0.78 -8.46 -8.10
N LYS A 144 -1.84 -8.39 -7.31
CA LYS A 144 -2.86 -7.36 -7.34
C LYS A 144 -2.16 -6.04 -7.03
N THR A 145 -1.99 -5.21 -8.04
CA THR A 145 -1.37 -3.88 -7.89
C THR A 145 -2.36 -2.99 -7.14
N LEU A 146 -1.97 -2.52 -5.96
CA LEU A 146 -2.78 -1.59 -5.17
C LEU A 146 -2.88 -0.27 -5.94
N LYS A 147 -4.10 0.15 -6.26
CA LYS A 147 -4.32 1.36 -7.05
C LYS A 147 -4.92 2.50 -6.24
N TYR A 148 -5.90 2.18 -5.40
CA TYR A 148 -6.56 3.17 -4.55
C TYR A 148 -6.67 2.67 -3.11
N ASN A 149 -6.58 3.59 -2.16
CA ASN A 149 -6.71 3.34 -0.75
C ASN A 149 -7.54 4.43 -0.03
N LEU A 150 -8.26 3.97 0.98
CA LEU A 150 -9.01 4.79 1.91
C LEU A 150 -8.83 4.19 3.30
N VAL A 151 -8.21 4.96 4.20
CA VAL A 151 -8.01 4.58 5.61
C VAL A 151 -8.76 5.56 6.49
N PHE A 152 -9.55 5.04 7.42
CA PHE A 152 -10.29 5.85 8.37
C PHE A 152 -10.55 5.09 9.68
N ASP A 153 -10.72 5.85 10.75
CA ASP A 153 -11.23 5.30 11.99
C ASP A 153 -12.74 5.56 12.10
N ALA A 154 -13.51 4.55 12.49
CA ALA A 154 -14.94 4.71 12.74
C ALA A 154 -15.46 3.75 13.81
N THR A 155 -16.62 4.09 14.37
CA THR A 155 -17.33 3.27 15.36
C THR A 155 -18.65 2.79 14.75
N PRO A 156 -18.91 1.47 14.66
CA PRO A 156 -20.17 0.96 14.18
C PRO A 156 -21.34 1.43 15.04
N LYS A 157 -22.43 1.78 14.38
CA LYS A 157 -23.69 2.20 14.97
C LYS A 157 -24.82 1.35 14.42
N ALA A 158 -25.63 0.79 15.31
CA ALA A 158 -26.84 0.08 14.91
C ALA A 158 -28.00 1.06 14.70
N HIS A 159 -28.75 0.84 13.64
CA HIS A 159 -30.01 1.53 13.39
C HIS A 159 -31.16 0.60 13.72
N SER A 160 -31.98 0.98 14.70
CA SER A 160 -33.23 0.28 14.98
C SER A 160 -34.34 0.88 14.11
N ALA A 161 -34.79 0.14 13.10
CA ALA A 161 -36.01 0.48 12.38
C ALA A 161 -37.03 -0.67 12.52
N PRO A 162 -38.28 -0.40 12.96
CA PRO A 162 -39.30 -1.44 13.10
C PRO A 162 -39.73 -2.10 11.77
N VAL A 163 -39.34 -1.53 10.62
CA VAL A 163 -39.91 -1.87 9.29
C VAL A 163 -38.87 -2.32 8.25
N LEU A 164 -37.56 -2.12 8.49
CA LEU A 164 -36.53 -2.25 7.44
C LEU A 164 -35.49 -3.35 7.66
N GLY A 165 -35.66 -4.21 8.68
CA GLY A 165 -34.61 -5.16 9.06
C GLY A 165 -33.43 -4.47 9.75
N LYS A 166 -32.34 -5.21 10.03
CA LYS A 166 -31.18 -4.67 10.74
C LYS A 166 -30.25 -3.93 9.78
N LEU A 167 -29.88 -2.69 10.14
CA LEU A 167 -28.97 -1.82 9.41
C LEU A 167 -27.89 -1.33 10.37
N TRP A 168 -26.65 -1.30 9.90
CA TRP A 168 -25.53 -0.72 10.64
C TRP A 168 -24.81 0.30 9.78
N SER A 169 -24.20 1.27 10.42
CA SER A 169 -23.43 2.29 9.74
C SER A 169 -22.15 2.69 10.45
N LEU A 170 -21.25 3.28 9.68
CA LEU A 170 -20.11 4.07 10.13
C LEU A 170 -20.36 5.49 9.67
N GLU A 171 -20.89 6.33 10.56
CA GLU A 171 -21.18 7.75 10.30
C GLU A 171 -19.97 8.61 10.66
N ASP A 172 -19.72 9.65 9.87
CA ASP A 172 -18.67 10.65 10.08
C ASP A 172 -17.28 10.03 10.36
N PRO A 173 -16.78 9.15 9.47
CA PRO A 173 -15.48 8.50 9.65
C PRO A 173 -14.35 9.53 9.76
N VAL A 174 -13.43 9.30 10.70
CA VAL A 174 -12.22 10.11 10.86
C VAL A 174 -11.22 9.66 9.80
N ILE A 175 -11.14 10.42 8.71
CA ILE A 175 -10.29 10.08 7.57
C ILE A 175 -8.83 10.25 7.93
N ILE A 176 -8.04 9.19 7.69
CA ILE A 176 -6.60 9.13 7.91
C ILE A 176 -5.86 9.31 6.60
N GLU A 177 -6.28 8.55 5.59
CA GLU A 177 -5.68 8.56 4.25
C GLU A 177 -6.78 8.36 3.22
N ASN A 178 -6.71 9.09 2.11
CA ASN A 178 -7.70 8.98 1.05
C ASN A 178 -7.10 9.44 -0.27
N ASN A 179 -6.78 8.50 -1.15
CA ASN A 179 -6.41 8.79 -2.53
C ASN A 179 -7.56 8.51 -3.53
N LEU A 180 -8.75 8.14 -3.02
CA LEU A 180 -9.92 7.84 -3.84
C LEU A 180 -10.62 9.10 -4.37
N THR A 181 -10.43 10.28 -3.80
CA THR A 181 -11.19 11.44 -4.27
C THR A 181 -10.48 12.76 -4.01
N THR A 182 -10.52 13.64 -5.02
CA THR A 182 -9.98 15.01 -4.96
C THR A 182 -11.07 16.05 -4.63
N ASN A 183 -12.34 15.80 -5.01
CA ASN A 183 -13.48 16.67 -4.71
C ASN A 183 -14.61 15.91 -3.98
N GLY A 184 -14.24 15.17 -2.94
CA GLY A 184 -15.20 14.45 -2.12
C GLY A 184 -14.59 14.00 -0.81
N TYR A 185 -15.43 13.40 0.02
CA TYR A 185 -15.01 12.67 1.21
C TYR A 185 -16.01 11.55 1.50
N PRO A 186 -15.56 10.39 1.96
CA PRO A 186 -16.46 9.37 2.46
C PRO A 186 -17.06 9.86 3.78
N TYR A 187 -18.37 9.68 3.94
CA TYR A 187 -19.08 10.17 5.12
C TYR A 187 -19.99 9.12 5.75
N ASN A 188 -20.43 8.12 4.98
CA ASN A 188 -21.21 6.99 5.47
C ASN A 188 -20.75 5.70 4.83
N ILE A 189 -20.69 4.64 5.65
CA ILE A 189 -20.61 3.27 5.16
C ILE A 189 -21.74 2.49 5.81
N TYR A 190 -22.54 1.80 5.00
CA TYR A 190 -23.68 1.02 5.45
C TYR A 190 -23.45 -0.47 5.24
N TRP A 191 -23.98 -1.26 6.19
CA TRP A 191 -24.26 -2.66 5.97
C TRP A 191 -25.74 -2.96 6.15
N PHE A 192 -26.31 -3.44 5.05
CA PHE A 192 -27.68 -3.88 4.98
C PHE A 192 -27.73 -5.36 5.37
N GLY A 193 -28.28 -5.67 6.54
CA GLY A 193 -28.34 -7.03 7.05
C GLY A 193 -29.17 -7.96 6.16
N PRO A 194 -29.15 -9.28 6.42
CA PRO A 194 -29.82 -10.28 5.59
C PRO A 194 -31.34 -10.13 5.51
N MET A 195 -31.95 -9.45 6.48
CA MET A 195 -33.40 -9.16 6.50
C MET A 195 -33.74 -7.74 6.03
N TYR A 196 -32.74 -6.96 5.60
CA TYR A 196 -32.98 -5.70 4.91
C TYR A 196 -33.51 -6.03 3.52
N GLY A 197 -34.59 -5.37 3.07
CA GLY A 197 -35.42 -5.75 1.91
C GLY A 197 -34.70 -6.47 0.77
N THR A 198 -35.39 -7.43 0.13
CA THR A 198 -34.79 -8.48 -0.73
C THR A 198 -33.80 -8.03 -1.80
N SER A 199 -33.84 -6.77 -2.26
CA SER A 199 -32.93 -6.21 -3.25
C SER A 199 -31.57 -5.73 -2.69
N ALA A 200 -31.46 -5.41 -1.40
CA ALA A 200 -30.26 -4.86 -0.77
C ALA A 200 -29.69 -5.73 0.36
N ALA A 201 -30.26 -6.90 0.61
CA ALA A 201 -29.77 -7.83 1.63
C ALA A 201 -28.28 -8.16 1.45
N ASN A 202 -27.53 -8.12 2.55
CA ASN A 202 -26.09 -8.39 2.62
C ASN A 202 -25.22 -7.44 1.77
N GLN A 203 -25.69 -6.24 1.49
CA GLN A 203 -24.94 -5.23 0.77
C GLN A 203 -24.04 -4.41 1.72
N ILE A 204 -22.83 -4.10 1.25
CA ILE A 204 -22.01 -3.00 1.78
C ILE A 204 -22.13 -1.82 0.83
N GLU A 205 -22.34 -0.63 1.37
CA GLU A 205 -22.41 0.61 0.61
C GLU A 205 -21.45 1.65 1.17
N ILE A 206 -20.64 2.25 0.31
CA ILE A 206 -19.71 3.32 0.67
C ILE A 206 -20.18 4.60 -0.02
N GLN A 207 -20.54 5.62 0.77
CA GLN A 207 -21.07 6.88 0.28
C GLN A 207 -20.01 7.99 0.37
N PHE A 208 -19.86 8.71 -0.74
CA PHE A 208 -19.01 9.88 -0.88
C PHE A 208 -19.87 11.11 -1.11
N LYS A 209 -19.54 12.21 -0.43
CA LYS A 209 -20.21 13.50 -0.57
C LYS A 209 -19.26 14.54 -1.18
N ALA A 210 -19.79 15.38 -2.07
CA ALA A 210 -19.03 16.48 -2.68
C ALA A 210 -18.55 17.47 -1.61
N ARG A 211 -17.32 17.98 -1.76
CA ARG A 211 -16.84 19.12 -0.95
C ARG A 211 -17.38 20.45 -1.49
N THR A 212 -17.39 20.58 -2.81
CA THR A 212 -17.89 21.76 -3.53
C THR A 212 -18.57 21.32 -4.83
N GLY A 213 -19.52 22.12 -5.31
CA GLY A 213 -20.24 21.85 -6.56
C GLY A 213 -21.23 20.69 -6.45
N LEU A 214 -21.64 20.17 -7.60
CA LEU A 214 -22.82 19.30 -7.72
C LEU A 214 -22.58 17.81 -7.50
N ALA A 215 -21.34 17.29 -7.51
CA ALA A 215 -21.08 15.84 -7.36
C ALA A 215 -19.68 15.50 -6.79
N ALA A 216 -19.62 14.46 -5.95
CA ALA A 216 -18.36 13.85 -5.53
C ALA A 216 -17.69 13.14 -6.72
N GLN A 217 -16.36 13.26 -6.83
CA GLN A 217 -15.62 12.55 -7.88
C GLN A 217 -14.85 11.36 -7.30
N VAL A 218 -15.24 10.16 -7.71
CA VAL A 218 -14.56 8.90 -7.40
C VAL A 218 -13.98 8.36 -8.72
N PRO A 219 -12.74 7.85 -8.77
CA PRO A 219 -12.13 7.30 -9.96
C PRO A 219 -12.94 6.13 -10.49
N ASP A 220 -12.62 5.72 -11.72
CA ASP A 220 -13.15 4.48 -12.25
C ASP A 220 -12.58 3.28 -11.46
N LEU A 221 -13.47 2.61 -10.75
CA LEU A 221 -13.18 1.41 -9.97
C LEU A 221 -13.60 0.13 -10.70
N THR A 222 -13.91 0.23 -12.00
CA THR A 222 -14.39 -0.92 -12.78
C THR A 222 -13.30 -1.99 -12.83
N ASN A 223 -13.72 -3.25 -12.61
CA ASN A 223 -12.83 -4.40 -12.48
C ASN A 223 -11.79 -4.26 -11.36
N LYS A 224 -12.11 -3.52 -10.29
CA LYS A 224 -11.25 -3.43 -9.11
C LYS A 224 -11.83 -4.18 -7.95
N THR A 225 -11.04 -5.09 -7.41
CA THR A 225 -11.40 -5.82 -6.20
C THR A 225 -11.14 -4.96 -4.98
N LEU A 226 -12.16 -4.73 -4.17
CA LEU A 226 -12.04 -4.12 -2.85
C LEU A 226 -11.68 -5.19 -1.80
N ILE A 227 -10.58 -4.98 -1.09
CA ILE A 227 -10.24 -5.70 0.13
C ILE A 227 -10.27 -4.70 1.29
N ILE A 228 -10.97 -5.05 2.37
CA ILE A 228 -10.97 -4.27 3.61
C ILE A 228 -10.18 -5.02 4.66
N THR A 229 -9.20 -4.37 5.28
CA THR A 229 -8.46 -4.94 6.42
C THR A 229 -8.86 -4.21 7.70
N VAL A 230 -9.22 -4.97 8.75
CA VAL A 230 -9.52 -4.46 10.10
C VAL A 230 -8.86 -5.35 11.14
N ASP A 231 -8.10 -4.76 12.06
CA ASP A 231 -7.36 -5.48 13.11
C ASP A 231 -6.53 -6.66 12.53
N GLY A 232 -5.86 -6.47 11.37
CA GLY A 232 -5.09 -7.50 10.67
C GLY A 232 -5.91 -8.56 9.91
N LYS A 233 -7.24 -8.58 10.03
CA LYS A 233 -8.12 -9.50 9.28
C LYS A 233 -8.57 -8.87 7.96
N LYS A 234 -8.42 -9.61 6.87
CA LYS A 234 -8.82 -9.20 5.52
C LYS A 234 -10.21 -9.70 5.16
N TYR A 235 -10.97 -8.87 4.47
CA TYR A 235 -12.30 -9.13 3.95
C TYR A 235 -12.33 -8.76 2.46
N ASN A 236 -12.43 -9.75 1.58
CA ASN A 236 -12.47 -9.53 0.14
C ASN A 236 -13.92 -9.29 -0.31
N LEU A 237 -14.28 -8.03 -0.58
CA LEU A 237 -15.64 -7.67 -1.02
C LEU A 237 -15.83 -7.83 -2.54
N GLY A 238 -14.76 -8.14 -3.28
CA GLY A 238 -14.78 -8.29 -4.72
C GLY A 238 -14.98 -6.97 -5.47
N ASP A 239 -15.48 -7.06 -6.70
CA ASP A 239 -15.72 -5.89 -7.53
C ASP A 239 -16.99 -5.15 -7.10
N PHE A 240 -17.00 -3.83 -7.27
CA PHE A 240 -18.22 -3.05 -7.01
C PHE A 240 -19.31 -3.48 -7.99
N THR A 241 -20.53 -3.63 -7.50
CA THR A 241 -21.66 -4.14 -8.29
C THR A 241 -22.44 -3.04 -8.99
N GLU A 242 -22.53 -1.88 -8.35
CA GLU A 242 -23.32 -0.76 -8.85
C GLU A 242 -22.70 0.56 -8.35
N LYS A 243 -22.77 1.59 -9.19
CA LYS A 243 -22.49 2.97 -8.83
C LYS A 243 -23.79 3.76 -8.98
N SER A 244 -24.24 4.41 -7.91
CA SER A 244 -25.45 5.23 -7.92
C SER A 244 -25.18 6.62 -7.31
N SER A 245 -26.20 7.47 -7.31
CA SER A 245 -26.17 8.80 -6.70
C SER A 245 -27.47 9.08 -5.96
N ASN A 246 -27.43 10.02 -5.03
CA ASN A 246 -28.66 10.51 -4.40
C ASN A 246 -29.50 11.37 -5.37
N SER A 247 -30.73 11.68 -4.98
CA SER A 247 -31.67 12.49 -5.80
C SER A 247 -31.18 13.90 -6.13
N THR A 248 -30.20 14.40 -5.38
CA THR A 248 -29.60 15.74 -5.60
C THR A 248 -28.29 15.68 -6.40
N ASN A 249 -27.83 14.49 -6.77
CA ASN A 249 -26.56 14.18 -7.43
C ASN A 249 -25.27 14.62 -6.72
N HIS A 250 -25.36 15.11 -5.47
CA HIS A 250 -24.20 15.52 -4.67
C HIS A 250 -23.37 14.35 -4.11
N GLU A 251 -23.90 13.13 -4.22
CA GLU A 251 -23.30 11.94 -3.64
C GLU A 251 -23.02 10.88 -4.69
N VAL A 252 -21.97 10.10 -4.43
CA VAL A 252 -21.65 8.87 -5.16
C VAL A 252 -21.70 7.72 -4.18
N HIS A 253 -22.46 6.68 -4.50
CA HIS A 253 -22.60 5.48 -3.68
C HIS A 253 -21.98 4.30 -4.44
N LEU A 254 -21.09 3.59 -3.78
CA LEU A 254 -20.48 2.34 -4.27
C LEU A 254 -21.10 1.17 -3.55
N HIS A 255 -21.66 0.23 -4.30
CA HIS A 255 -22.33 -0.94 -3.75
C HIS A 255 -21.50 -2.21 -3.94
N TYR A 256 -21.46 -3.06 -2.92
CA TYR A 256 -20.81 -4.37 -2.92
C TYR A 256 -21.79 -5.41 -2.39
N ARG A 257 -22.07 -6.46 -3.18
CA ARG A 257 -23.02 -7.54 -2.82
C ARG A 257 -22.40 -8.94 -2.90
N LYS A 258 -21.10 -9.03 -3.19
CA LYS A 258 -20.38 -10.29 -3.39
C LYS A 258 -19.29 -10.46 -2.32
N GLY A 259 -18.54 -11.55 -2.39
CA GLY A 259 -17.41 -11.82 -1.50
C GLY A 259 -17.82 -11.87 -0.02
N ASP A 260 -16.97 -11.32 0.83
CA ASP A 260 -17.04 -11.43 2.29
C ASP A 260 -17.97 -10.38 2.93
N THR A 261 -18.90 -9.78 2.19
CA THR A 261 -19.82 -8.72 2.67
C THR A 261 -20.61 -9.12 3.92
N VAL A 262 -21.05 -10.38 4.03
CA VAL A 262 -21.74 -10.91 5.22
C VAL A 262 -20.79 -10.99 6.42
N GLU A 263 -19.56 -11.45 6.20
CA GLU A 263 -18.59 -11.63 7.27
C GLU A 263 -18.05 -10.28 7.77
N PHE A 264 -17.79 -9.35 6.85
CA PHE A 264 -17.47 -7.97 7.17
C PHE A 264 -18.64 -7.28 7.86
N GLY A 265 -19.87 -7.53 7.42
CA GLY A 265 -21.08 -7.02 8.05
C GLY A 265 -21.20 -7.39 9.53
N LYS A 266 -20.90 -8.65 9.89
CA LYS A 266 -20.88 -9.10 11.31
C LYS A 266 -19.92 -8.31 12.19
N LEU A 267 -18.85 -7.73 11.63
CA LEU A 267 -17.96 -6.84 12.36
C LEU A 267 -18.70 -5.54 12.77
N LEU A 268 -19.55 -5.02 11.89
CA LEU A 268 -20.33 -3.81 12.14
C LEU A 268 -21.45 -4.01 13.18
N GLU A 269 -21.77 -5.26 13.54
CA GLU A 269 -22.63 -5.56 14.69
C GLU A 269 -21.98 -5.23 16.04
N GLN A 270 -20.64 -5.12 16.09
CA GLN A 270 -19.87 -4.84 17.31
C GLN A 270 -19.89 -3.34 17.64
N VAL A 271 -21.08 -2.84 17.99
CA VAL A 271 -21.34 -1.43 18.28
C VAL A 271 -20.49 -0.91 19.45
N GLY A 272 -20.02 0.33 19.34
CA GLY A 272 -19.34 1.04 20.42
C GLY A 272 -17.82 0.81 20.49
N LYS A 273 -17.28 -0.18 19.76
CA LYS A 273 -15.82 -0.30 19.56
C LYS A 273 -15.39 0.56 18.37
N LYS A 274 -14.32 1.34 18.55
CA LYS A 274 -13.68 2.08 17.47
C LYS A 274 -12.72 1.14 16.74
N TYR A 275 -12.78 1.13 15.41
CA TYR A 275 -11.90 0.34 14.55
C TYR A 275 -11.19 1.24 13.55
N ARG A 276 -10.06 0.76 13.04
CA ARG A 276 -9.41 1.29 11.86
C ARG A 276 -9.71 0.40 10.66
N PHE A 277 -10.20 1.01 9.60
CA PHE A 277 -10.54 0.34 8.36
C PHE A 277 -9.52 0.74 7.29
N HIS A 278 -8.89 -0.27 6.68
CA HIS A 278 -8.01 -0.10 5.53
C HIS A 278 -8.72 -0.63 4.29
N CYS A 279 -9.32 0.25 3.49
CA CYS A 279 -9.99 -0.11 2.25
C CYS A 279 -9.01 0.04 1.09
N GLU A 280 -8.77 -1.04 0.36
CA GLU A 280 -7.76 -1.15 -0.69
C GLU A 280 -8.39 -1.70 -1.97
N TRP A 281 -8.24 -0.98 -3.08
CA TRP A 281 -8.73 -1.39 -4.40
C TRP A 281 -7.56 -1.81 -5.26
N TYR A 282 -7.66 -3.05 -5.73
CA TYR A 282 -6.65 -3.72 -6.53
C TYR A 282 -7.12 -3.95 -7.96
N GLU A 283 -6.18 -4.08 -8.90
CA GLU A 283 -6.46 -4.60 -10.26
C GLU A 283 -6.72 -6.11 -10.29
#